data_AF-A0ABD0QXC7-F1
#
_entry.id   AF-A0ABD0QXC7-F1
#
_cell.length_a   1.000
_cell.length_b   1.000
_cell.length_c   1.000
_cell.angle_alpha   90.00
_cell.angle_beta   90.00
_cell.angle_gamma   90.00
#
_symmetry.space_group_name_H-M   'P 1'
#
loop_
_entity.id
_entity.type
_entity.pdbx_description
1 polymer ?
#
loop_
_entity_poly.entity_id
_entity_poly.type
_entity_poly.pdbx_seq_one_letter_code
_entity_poly.pdbx_strand_id
1 'polypeptide(L)' 'MDTELLHSPVVGLVEEEEVDMTDWNLPLAFMKKRHIEKIEGSKALAQSWRMKDR' A
#
# COMPACT_ATOMS: atom_id res chain seq x y z
N MET A 1 48.15 -20.73 0.77
CA MET A 1 47.10 -20.88 -0.24
C MET A 1 45.81 -20.56 0.46
N ASP A 2 45.46 -19.30 0.31
CA ASP A 2 44.93 -18.43 1.34
C ASP A 2 43.42 -18.56 1.50
N THR A 3 42.97 -18.22 2.71
CA THR A 3 41.58 -18.22 3.19
C THR A 3 40.71 -17.15 2.52
N GLU A 4 40.80 -17.00 1.20
CA GLU A 4 39.99 -16.04 0.41
C GLU A 4 38.73 -16.66 -0.19
N LEU A 5 38.44 -17.93 0.11
CA LEU A 5 37.20 -18.62 -0.31
C LEU A 5 36.13 -18.69 0.79
N LEU A 6 36.25 -17.87 1.85
CA LEU A 6 35.14 -17.62 2.74
C LEU A 6 34.28 -16.51 2.13
N HIS A 7 33.32 -16.94 1.30
CA HIS A 7 32.01 -16.30 1.11
C HIS A 7 31.99 -14.80 1.36
N SER A 8 32.30 -14.02 0.32
CA SER A 8 31.78 -12.65 0.25
C SER A 8 30.24 -12.73 0.25
N PRO A 9 29.52 -12.18 1.26
CA PRO A 9 28.06 -12.20 1.28
C PRO A 9 27.42 -11.31 0.21
N VAL A 10 28.22 -10.65 -0.63
CA VAL A 10 27.76 -9.55 -1.49
C VAL A 10 27.13 -10.04 -2.81
N VAL A 11 27.38 -11.27 -3.23
CA VAL A 11 26.86 -11.77 -4.53
C VAL A 11 25.47 -12.42 -4.40
N GLY A 12 25.04 -12.80 -3.19
CA GLY A 12 23.71 -13.36 -2.93
C GLY A 12 22.64 -12.35 -2.51
N LEU A 13 23.03 -11.12 -2.13
CA LEU A 13 22.07 -10.11 -1.68
C LEU A 13 21.41 -9.34 -2.83
N VAL A 14 22.05 -9.23 -3.99
CA VAL A 14 21.50 -8.43 -5.10
C VAL A 14 20.36 -9.16 -5.83
N GLU A 15 20.43 -10.49 -5.94
CA GLU A 15 19.35 -11.26 -6.60
C GLU A 15 18.15 -11.51 -5.67
N GLU A 16 18.36 -11.67 -4.36
CA GLU A 16 17.25 -11.84 -3.41
C GLU A 16 16.53 -10.51 -3.10
N GLU A 17 17.23 -9.37 -3.14
CA GLU A 17 16.64 -8.03 -2.96
C GLU A 17 15.78 -7.60 -4.17
N GLU A 18 16.10 -8.03 -5.40
CA GLU A 18 15.27 -7.74 -6.57
C GLU A 18 13.96 -8.54 -6.62
N VAL A 19 13.95 -9.78 -6.09
CA VAL A 19 12.72 -10.58 -6.01
C VAL A 19 11.74 -9.97 -5.00
N ASP A 20 12.23 -9.45 -3.88
CA ASP A 20 11.41 -8.82 -2.82
C ASP A 20 10.68 -7.54 -3.31
N MET A 21 11.17 -6.91 -4.37
CA MET A 21 10.51 -5.74 -4.96
C MET A 21 9.37 -6.08 -5.93
N THR A 22 9.28 -7.33 -6.42
CA THR A 22 8.28 -7.70 -7.42
C THR A 22 6.86 -7.69 -6.87
N ASP A 23 6.68 -8.13 -5.62
CA ASP A 23 5.38 -8.17 -4.95
C ASP A 23 4.78 -6.77 -4.77
N TRP A 24 5.61 -5.76 -4.56
CA TRP A 24 5.17 -4.36 -4.45
C TRP A 24 4.71 -3.76 -5.77
N ASN A 25 5.13 -4.33 -6.90
CA ASN A 25 4.74 -3.88 -8.24
C ASN A 25 3.45 -4.56 -8.74
N LEU A 26 2.91 -5.53 -8.00
CA LEU A 26 1.71 -6.24 -8.40
C LEU A 26 0.46 -5.38 -8.19
N PRO A 27 -0.36 -5.15 -9.23
CA PRO A 27 -1.56 -4.36 -9.10
C PRO A 27 -2.60 -5.10 -8.24
N LEU A 28 -3.07 -4.41 -7.20
CA LEU A 28 -4.11 -4.92 -6.31
C LEU A 28 -5.51 -4.77 -6.94
N ALA A 29 -5.97 -5.84 -7.60
CA ALA A 29 -7.30 -5.90 -8.20
C ALA A 29 -8.40 -5.84 -7.13
N PHE A 30 -9.50 -5.17 -7.44
CA PHE A 30 -10.68 -5.06 -6.57
C PHE A 30 -10.45 -4.48 -5.16
N MET A 31 -9.36 -3.74 -4.93
CA MET A 31 -9.10 -3.11 -3.62
C MET A 31 -9.53 -1.63 -3.52
N LYS A 32 -10.19 -1.08 -4.55
CA LYS A 32 -10.75 0.28 -4.47
C LYS A 32 -11.92 0.34 -3.49
N LYS A 33 -12.18 1.50 -2.87
CA LYS A 33 -13.27 1.73 -1.89
C LYS A 33 -14.61 1.11 -2.28
N ARG A 34 -15.02 1.23 -3.55
CA ARG A 34 -16.27 0.67 -4.08
C ARG A 34 -16.45 -0.86 -3.91
N HIS A 35 -15.38 -1.60 -3.63
CA HIS A 35 -15.41 -3.05 -3.43
C HIS A 35 -15.28 -3.44 -1.96
N ILE A 36 -14.71 -2.57 -1.11
CA ILE A 36 -14.44 -2.84 0.31
C ILE A 36 -15.49 -2.18 1.21
N GLU A 37 -15.86 -0.95 0.89
CA GLU A 37 -16.86 -0.18 1.61
C GLU A 37 -18.25 -0.46 1.04
N LYS A 38 -19.27 -0.46 1.89
CA LYS A 38 -20.65 -0.55 1.46
C LYS A 38 -21.01 0.67 0.63
N ILE A 39 -21.62 0.44 -0.53
CA ILE A 39 -22.12 1.51 -1.39
C ILE A 39 -23.44 2.02 -0.79
N GLU A 40 -23.33 3.04 0.05
CA GLU A 40 -24.47 3.76 0.63
C GLU A 40 -24.17 5.26 0.73
N GLY A 41 -25.23 6.08 0.72
CA GLY A 41 -25.10 7.52 0.93
C GLY A 41 -24.79 7.84 2.39
N SER A 42 -24.04 8.92 2.63
CA SER A 42 -23.83 9.41 3.99
C SER A 42 -25.11 10.02 4.56
N LYS A 43 -25.30 9.91 5.88
CA LYS A 43 -26.38 10.61 6.56
C LYS A 43 -26.05 12.10 6.61
N ALA A 44 -26.90 12.92 6.00
CA ALA A 44 -26.74 14.37 6.06
C ALA A 44 -26.99 14.88 7.49
N LEU A 45 -26.03 15.60 8.05
CA LEU A 45 -26.24 16.36 9.27
C LEU A 45 -27.06 17.61 8.93
N ALA A 46 -28.12 17.85 9.69
CA ALA A 46 -28.93 19.07 9.55
C ALA A 46 -28.03 20.29 9.74
N GLN A 47 -28.02 21.17 8.75
CA GLN A 47 -27.11 22.31 8.73
C GLN A 47 -27.79 23.56 9.31
N SER A 48 -27.15 24.22 10.28
CA SER A 48 -27.69 25.38 11.00
C SER A 48 -27.12 26.73 10.54
N TRP A 49 -26.53 26.82 9.34
CA TRP A 49 -25.93 28.05 8.82
C TRP A 49 -26.95 29.10 8.35
N ARG A 50 -28.25 28.79 8.35
CA ARG A 50 -29.30 29.74 8.02
C ARG A 50 -29.70 30.53 9.28
N MET A 51 -29.66 31.86 9.21
CA MET A 51 -30.37 32.68 10.19
C MET A 51 -31.86 32.32 10.12
N LYS A 52 -32.44 31.97 11.26
CA LYS A 52 -33.85 31.56 11.37
C LYS A 52 -34.79 32.75 11.45
N ASP A 53 -34.36 33.80 12.15
CA ASP A 53 -35.13 35.01 12.41
C ASP A 53 -34.36 36.24 11.86
N ARG A 54 -35.09 37.27 11.45
CA ARG A 54 -34.54 38.52 10.89
C ARG A 54 -34.64 39.67 11.88
#